data_AF-A0A0V8DMQ3-F1
#
_entry.id   AF-A0A0V8DMQ3-F1
#
_cell.length_a   1.000
_cell.length_b   1.000
_cell.length_c   1.000
_cell.angle_alpha   90.00
_cell.angle_beta   90.00
_cell.angle_gamma   90.00
#
_symmetry.space_group_name_H-M   'P 1'
#
loop_
_entity.id
_entity.type
_entity.pdbx_description
1 polymer ?
#
loop_
_entity_poly.entity_id
_entity_poly.type
_entity_poly.pdbx_seq_one_letter_code
_entity_poly.pdbx_strand_id
1 'polypeptide(L)' 'MEKEEIVVSASVNSNKKAKKLLDDLQVLKEKYSLHVTVTVYPQINFEE' A
#
# COMPACT_ATOMS: atom_id res chain seq x y z
N MET A 1 13.72 18.80 12.79
CA MET A 1 14.21 18.08 11.60
C MET A 1 12.99 17.76 10.76
N GLU A 2 12.99 18.17 9.50
CA GLU A 2 11.93 17.77 8.56
C GLU A 2 12.08 16.28 8.25
N LYS A 3 10.95 15.56 8.22
CA LYS A 3 10.95 14.16 7.84
C LYS A 3 11.10 14.06 6.33
N GLU A 4 11.97 13.19 5.85
CA GLU A 4 12.08 12.88 4.43
C GLU A 4 10.75 12.28 3.93
N GLU A 5 10.35 12.67 2.72
CA GLU A 5 9.11 12.22 2.09
C GLU A 5 9.35 10.93 1.31
N ILE A 6 8.50 9.93 1.55
CA ILE A 6 8.47 8.68 0.78
C ILE A 6 7.11 8.57 0.09
N VAL A 7 7.15 8.43 -1.23
CA VAL A 7 5.97 8.20 -2.07
C VAL A 7 5.95 6.72 -2.50
N VAL A 8 4.87 6.02 -2.18
CA VAL A 8 4.68 4.61 -2.53
C VAL A 8 3.45 4.46 -3.40
N SER A 9 3.60 3.84 -4.56
CA SER A 9 2.49 3.48 -5.46
C SER A 9 2.53 1.97 -5.71
N ALA A 10 1.44 1.28 -5.40
CA ALA A 10 1.37 -0.18 -5.52
C ALA A 10 0.02 -0.64 -6.08
N SER A 11 0.06 -1.74 -6.83
CA SER A 11 -1.13 -2.43 -7.33
C SER A 11 -1.17 -3.85 -6.76
N VAL A 12 -2.33 -4.25 -6.22
CA VAL A 12 -2.51 -5.58 -5.59
C VAL A 12 -3.81 -6.23 -6.04
N ASN A 13 -3.87 -7.57 -5.96
CA ASN A 13 -5.02 -8.32 -6.46
C ASN A 13 -6.11 -8.61 -5.42
N SER A 14 -6.00 -8.10 -4.19
CA SER A 14 -7.03 -8.25 -3.16
C SER A 14 -6.92 -7.20 -2.05
N ASN A 15 -8.04 -6.91 -1.41
CA ASN A 15 -8.09 -6.03 -0.23
C ASN A 15 -7.23 -6.56 0.92
N LYS A 16 -7.10 -7.88 1.08
CA LYS A 16 -6.25 -8.50 2.11
C LYS A 16 -4.78 -8.12 1.92
N LYS A 17 -4.29 -8.17 0.67
CA LYS A 17 -2.91 -7.75 0.35
C LYS A 17 -2.75 -6.23 0.48
N ALA A 18 -3.75 -5.44 0.10
CA ALA A 18 -3.73 -3.98 0.29
C ALA A 18 -3.59 -3.62 1.77
N LYS A 19 -4.40 -4.24 2.63
CA LYS A 19 -4.33 -4.02 4.08
C LYS A 19 -2.97 -4.40 4.64
N LYS A 20 -2.45 -5.59 4.30
CA LYS A 20 -1.12 -6.02 4.75
C LYS A 20 -0.02 -5.02 4.36
N LEU A 21 -0.05 -4.52 3.11
CA LEU A 21 0.92 -3.51 2.66
C LEU A 21 0.82 -2.21 3.47
N LEU A 22 -0.39 -1.74 3.77
CA LEU A 22 -0.59 -0.53 4.56
C LEU A 22 -0.12 -0.71 6.02
N ASP A 23 -0.36 -1.88 6.61
CA ASP A 23 0.10 -2.23 7.95
C ASP A 23 1.64 -2.29 7.98
N ASP A 24 2.27 -2.92 6.99
CA ASP A 24 3.73 -3.01 6.87
C ASP A 24 4.38 -1.62 6.70
N LEU A 25 3.73 -0.69 5.99
CA LEU A 25 4.23 0.68 5.79
C LEU A 25 4.03 1.58 7.02
N GLN A 26 3.17 1.19 7.98
CA GLN A 26 2.87 2.01 9.15
C GLN A 26 4.10 2.27 10.03
N VAL A 27 5.04 1.31 10.10
CA VAL A 27 6.28 1.43 10.88
C VAL A 27 7.19 2.56 10.38
N LEU A 28 7.04 2.99 9.13
CA LEU A 28 7.85 4.05 8.54
C LEU A 28 7.38 5.45 8.93
N LYS A 29 6.13 5.61 9.42
CA LYS A 29 5.54 6.91 9.77
C LYS A 29 6.26 7.63 10.91
N GLU A 30 6.97 6.88 11.76
CA GLU A 30 7.74 7.46 12.86
C GLU A 30 8.91 8.32 12.34
N LYS A 31 9.53 7.91 11.22
CA LYS A 31 10.72 8.54 10.65
C LYS A 31 10.46 9.37 9.40
N TYR A 32 9.46 8.99 8.60
CA TYR A 32 9.21 9.57 7.28
C TYR A 32 7.80 10.17 7.16
N SER A 33 7.64 11.11 6.23
CA SER A 33 6.32 11.51 5.73
C SER A 33 5.93 10.55 4.61
N LEU A 34 4.78 9.89 4.71
CA LEU A 34 4.36 8.86 3.76
C LEU A 34 3.18 9.34 2.93
N HIS A 35 3.31 9.27 1.60
CA HIS A 35 2.20 9.37 0.66
C HIS A 35 2.05 8.03 -0.05
N VAL A 36 0.99 7.28 0.29
CA VAL A 36 0.79 5.91 -0.20
C VAL A 36 -0.49 5.84 -1.03
N THR A 37 -0.36 5.39 -2.27
CA THR A 37 -1.49 5.04 -3.14
C THR A 37 -1.48 3.54 -3.39
N VAL A 38 -2.57 2.86 -3.06
CA VAL A 38 -2.76 1.43 -3.34
C VAL A 38 -3.98 1.24 -4.20
N THR A 39 -3.80 0.64 -5.38
CA THR A 39 -4.90 0.26 -6.26
C THR A 39 -5.16 -1.24 -6.15
N VAL A 40 -6.42 -1.62 -5.97
CA VAL A 40 -6.83 -3.02 -5.92
C VAL A 40 -7.46 -3.42 -7.24
N TYR A 41 -6.81 -4.35 -7.95
CA TYR A 41 -7.32 -4.99 -9.16
C TYR A 41 -7.73 -6.43 -8.82
N PRO A 42 -8.96 -6.66 -8.31
CA PRO A 42 -9.40 -8.00 -7.96
C PRO A 42 -9.34 -8.89 -9.21
N GLN A 43 -8.64 -10.02 -9.09
CA GLN A 43 -8.69 -11.05 -10.13
C GLN A 43 -10.04 -11.74 -10.03
N ILE A 44 -10.93 -11.43 -10.95
CA ILE A 44 -12.17 -12.18 -11.14
C ILE A 44 -11.80 -13.37 -12.02
N ASN A 45 -11.71 -14.56 -11.42
CA ASN A 45 -11.69 -15.81 -12.18
C ASN A 45 -13.11 -16.04 -12.71
N PHE A 46 -13.31 -15.81 -14.01
CA PHE A 46 -14.47 -16.32 -14.72
C PHE A 46 -14.16 -17.76 -15.10
N GLU A 47 -14.38 -18.70 -14.18
CA GLU A 47 -14.44 -20.13 -14.54
C GLU A 47 -15.87 -20.40 -15.02
N GLU A 48 -16.03 -20.72 -16.31
CA GLU A 48 -17.25 -21.27 -16.94
C GLU A 48 -17.50 -22.72 -16.54
#